data_AF-A0A967D4C5-F1
#
_entry.id   AF-A0A967D4C5-F1
#
_cell.length_a   1.000
_cell.length_b   1.000
_cell.length_c   1.000
_cell.angle_alpha   90.00
_cell.angle_beta   90.00
_cell.angle_gamma   90.00
#
_symmetry.space_group_name_H-M   'P 1'
#
loop_
_entity.id
_entity.type
_entity.pdbx_description
1 polymer ?
#
loop_
_entity_poly.entity_id
_entity_poly.type
_entity_poly.pdbx_seq_one_letter_code
_entity_poly.pdbx_strand_id
1 'polypeptide(L)'
;MAIKQLLTRRRFGLLACGGLFAVSRPLVANDSTAAKAPLFKISLAQWSLHRTLFDGTIDNLDFPREAKRTYGINAVEYVNQFFKDKAKDLDYLGQLSQRAADEGVENLLIMCDRLGKIGDPDNAARTTAIENHFPWVEAAKRLGCHSIRVNASSAGS
;
A
#
# COMPACT_ATOMS: atom_id res chain seq x y z
N MET A 1 -37.56 -27.83 36.55
CA MET A 1 -37.18 -26.47 36.12
C MET A 1 -36.51 -26.59 34.75
N ALA A 2 -37.28 -26.23 33.71
CA ALA A 2 -36.95 -25.77 32.35
C ALA A 2 -35.60 -26.19 31.68
N ILE A 3 -35.60 -26.98 30.58
CA ILE A 3 -35.60 -26.56 29.14
C ILE A 3 -34.22 -26.00 28.73
N LYS A 4 -33.42 -26.58 27.81
CA LYS A 4 -33.67 -26.82 26.37
C LYS A 4 -32.53 -27.69 25.80
N GLN A 5 -32.85 -28.88 25.31
CA GLN A 5 -32.05 -29.61 24.32
C GLN A 5 -32.95 -29.77 23.10
N LEU A 6 -32.73 -28.98 22.05
CA LEU A 6 -33.43 -29.17 20.79
C LEU A 6 -32.64 -28.51 19.66
N LEU A 7 -32.12 -29.33 18.76
CA LEU A 7 -32.38 -29.25 17.32
C LEU A 7 -31.69 -30.45 16.65
N THR A 8 -32.35 -31.61 16.75
CA THR A 8 -31.99 -32.82 16.01
C THR A 8 -32.60 -32.77 14.62
N ARG A 9 -31.78 -33.16 13.64
CA ARG A 9 -32.03 -33.29 12.20
C ARG A 9 -33.42 -33.85 11.88
N ARG A 10 -34.25 -33.09 11.14
CA ARG A 10 -35.46 -33.62 10.50
C ARG A 10 -35.19 -33.91 9.02
N ARG A 11 -35.08 -35.20 8.73
CA ARG A 11 -35.26 -35.82 7.40
C ARG A 11 -36.65 -35.44 6.89
N PHE A 12 -36.74 -34.84 5.71
CA PHE A 12 -38.00 -34.70 4.99
C PHE A 12 -38.21 -35.93 4.13
N GLY A 13 -39.28 -36.68 4.43
CA GLY A 13 -39.78 -37.78 3.62
C GLY A 13 -40.53 -37.26 2.40
N LEU A 14 -40.35 -37.95 1.28
CA LEU A 14 -41.10 -37.79 0.04
C LEU A 14 -42.56 -38.20 0.29
N LEU A 15 -43.51 -37.31 0.02
CA LEU A 15 -44.92 -37.65 -0.16
C LEU A 15 -45.34 -37.21 -1.56
N ALA A 16 -45.75 -38.17 -2.38
CA ALA A 16 -46.28 -37.95 -3.71
C ALA A 16 -47.78 -37.64 -3.63
N CYS A 17 -48.18 -36.44 -4.06
CA CYS A 17 -49.56 -36.12 -4.44
C CYS A 17 -49.51 -35.35 -5.77
N GLY A 18 -50.25 -35.85 -6.77
CA GLY A 18 -50.42 -35.20 -8.05
C GLY A 18 -51.15 -33.86 -7.92
N GLY A 19 -50.59 -32.84 -8.53
CA GLY A 19 -51.17 -31.51 -8.67
C GLY A 19 -50.35 -30.74 -9.70
N LEU A 20 -50.99 -29.94 -10.56
CA LEU A 20 -50.32 -29.11 -11.56
C LEU A 20 -49.24 -28.26 -10.87
N PHE A 21 -47.97 -28.55 -11.13
CA PHE A 21 -46.86 -27.70 -10.69
C PHE A 21 -46.84 -26.44 -11.56
N ALA A 22 -47.50 -25.38 -11.09
CA ALA A 22 -47.12 -24.05 -11.49
C ALA A 22 -45.70 -23.81 -10.94
N VAL A 23 -44.69 -23.96 -11.81
CA VAL A 23 -43.30 -23.69 -11.48
C VAL A 23 -43.17 -22.18 -11.25
N SER A 24 -43.40 -21.75 -10.01
CA SER A 24 -43.02 -20.41 -9.56
C SER A 24 -41.49 -20.36 -9.57
N ARG A 25 -40.91 -19.93 -10.70
CA ARG A 25 -39.49 -19.54 -10.77
C ARG A 25 -39.30 -18.43 -9.73
N PRO A 26 -38.46 -18.60 -8.71
CA PRO A 26 -38.08 -17.45 -7.91
C PRO A 26 -37.45 -16.45 -8.87
N LEU A 27 -37.99 -15.23 -8.91
CA LEU A 27 -37.22 -14.11 -9.43
C LEU A 27 -35.99 -14.02 -8.52
N VAL A 28 -34.88 -14.57 -8.98
CA VAL A 28 -33.57 -14.17 -8.46
C VAL A 28 -33.46 -12.72 -8.87
N ALA A 29 -33.77 -11.81 -7.93
CA ALA A 29 -33.46 -10.41 -8.08
C ALA A 29 -31.94 -10.37 -8.26
N ASN A 30 -31.51 -10.18 -9.50
CA ASN A 30 -30.13 -9.93 -9.82
C ASN A 30 -29.85 -8.52 -9.30
N ASP A 31 -29.54 -8.42 -8.01
CA ASP A 31 -29.09 -7.20 -7.36
C ASP A 31 -27.64 -6.96 -7.78
N SER A 32 -27.44 -6.80 -9.10
CA SER A 32 -26.19 -6.38 -9.71
C SER A 32 -26.06 -4.88 -9.53
N THR A 33 -26.02 -4.44 -8.28
CA THR A 33 -25.32 -3.20 -7.93
C THR A 33 -23.83 -3.51 -7.95
N ALA A 34 -23.28 -3.74 -9.16
CA ALA A 34 -21.84 -3.82 -9.32
C ALA A 34 -21.26 -2.52 -8.75
N ALA A 35 -20.60 -2.63 -7.59
CA ALA A 35 -20.03 -1.47 -6.91
C ALA A 35 -19.12 -0.75 -7.92
N LYS A 36 -19.45 0.50 -8.22
CA LYS A 36 -18.70 1.31 -9.17
C LYS A 36 -17.23 1.33 -8.71
N ALA A 37 -16.31 1.12 -9.64
CA ALA A 37 -14.89 1.17 -9.33
C ALA A 37 -14.56 2.49 -8.59
N PRO A 38 -13.68 2.44 -7.57
CA PRO A 38 -13.26 3.64 -6.84
C PRO A 38 -12.73 4.71 -7.80
N LEU A 39 -13.01 5.99 -7.51
CA LEU A 39 -12.50 7.12 -8.29
C LEU A 39 -10.97 7.21 -8.27
N PHE A 40 -10.35 6.70 -7.20
CA PHE A 40 -8.91 6.69 -6.99
C PHE A 40 -8.50 5.46 -6.19
N LYS A 41 -7.21 5.11 -6.31
CA LYS A 41 -6.56 4.11 -5.46
C LYS A 41 -5.94 4.79 -4.24
N ILE A 42 -5.69 4.01 -3.18
CA ILE A 42 -5.10 4.49 -1.92
C ILE A 42 -3.72 3.85 -1.77
N SER A 43 -2.72 4.68 -1.45
CA SER A 43 -1.35 4.29 -1.08
C SER A 43 -1.07 4.60 0.39
N LEU A 44 -0.02 4.01 0.96
CA LEU A 44 0.48 4.34 2.29
C LEU A 44 1.81 5.07 2.20
N ALA A 45 1.82 6.33 2.62
CA ALA A 45 3.06 7.07 2.79
C ALA A 45 3.77 6.64 4.06
N GLN A 46 5.07 6.33 3.95
CA GLN A 46 5.88 5.71 5.00
C GLN A 46 5.98 6.55 6.27
N TRP A 47 5.88 7.87 6.15
CA TRP A 47 5.89 8.77 7.31
C TRP A 47 4.70 8.53 8.26
N SER A 48 3.62 7.89 7.81
CA SER A 48 2.50 7.48 8.68
C SER A 48 2.94 6.54 9.80
N LEU A 49 4.02 5.78 9.58
CA LEU A 49 4.60 4.83 10.54
C LEU A 49 5.97 5.28 11.05
N HIS A 50 6.29 6.58 10.99
CA HIS A 50 7.63 7.07 11.35
C HIS A 50 8.05 6.70 12.78
N ARG A 51 7.13 6.66 13.75
CA ARG A 51 7.44 6.32 15.15
C ARG A 51 7.93 4.89 15.27
N THR A 52 7.18 3.94 14.71
CA THR A 52 7.50 2.50 14.75
C THR A 52 8.69 2.12 13.87
N LEU A 53 8.98 2.91 12.82
CA LEU A 53 10.20 2.78 12.04
C LEU A 53 11.42 3.33 12.78
N PHE A 54 11.29 4.48 13.46
CA PHE A 54 12.41 5.08 14.20
C PHE A 54 12.76 4.32 15.48
N ASP A 55 11.79 3.72 16.16
CA ASP A 55 12.03 2.89 17.35
C ASP A 55 12.44 1.45 17.01
N GLY A 56 12.40 1.07 15.73
CA GLY A 56 12.81 -0.24 15.24
C GLY A 56 11.78 -1.36 15.42
N THR A 57 10.54 -1.02 15.83
CA THR A 57 9.43 -1.99 15.89
C THR A 57 9.15 -2.61 14.52
N ILE A 58 9.31 -1.83 13.45
CA ILE A 58 9.21 -2.30 12.06
C ILE A 58 10.53 -2.00 11.34
N ASP A 59 11.12 -3.01 10.70
CA ASP A 59 12.24 -2.80 9.78
C ASP A 59 11.75 -2.15 8.47
N ASN A 60 12.53 -1.22 7.90
CA ASN A 60 12.18 -0.56 6.65
C ASN A 60 11.91 -1.55 5.50
N LEU A 61 12.63 -2.67 5.44
CA LEU A 61 12.41 -3.72 4.43
C LEU A 61 11.05 -4.42 4.58
N ASP A 62 10.45 -4.38 5.78
CA ASP A 62 9.13 -4.97 6.04
C ASP A 62 7.98 -3.96 5.88
N PHE A 63 8.27 -2.68 5.59
CA PHE A 63 7.22 -1.67 5.39
C PHE A 63 6.18 -2.03 4.32
N PRO A 64 6.54 -2.57 3.13
CA PRO A 64 5.55 -3.02 2.14
C PRO A 64 4.64 -4.12 2.68
N ARG A 65 5.21 -5.08 3.41
CA ARG A 65 4.45 -6.16 4.07
C ARG A 65 3.48 -5.58 5.10
N GLU A 66 3.92 -4.63 5.92
CA GLU A 66 3.07 -3.98 6.92
C GLU A 66 1.88 -3.27 6.25
N ALA A 67 2.14 -2.50 5.18
CA ALA A 67 1.09 -1.84 4.40
C ALA A 67 0.02 -2.83 3.91
N LYS A 68 0.46 -3.98 3.40
CA LYS A 68 -0.43 -5.02 2.88
C LYS A 68 -1.19 -5.76 3.98
N ARG A 69 -0.47 -6.32 4.95
CA ARG A 69 -1.02 -7.31 5.90
C ARG A 69 -1.81 -6.66 7.03
N THR A 70 -1.41 -5.46 7.46
CA THR A 70 -2.07 -4.77 8.58
C THR A 70 -3.15 -3.82 8.07
N TYR A 71 -2.91 -3.12 6.95
CA TYR A 71 -3.80 -2.06 6.46
C TYR A 71 -4.55 -2.41 5.18
N GLY A 72 -4.23 -3.53 4.52
CA GLY A 72 -4.87 -3.90 3.25
C GLY A 72 -4.52 -2.99 2.08
N ILE A 73 -3.42 -2.26 2.16
CA ILE A 73 -2.98 -1.27 1.15
C ILE A 73 -1.96 -1.91 0.22
N ASN A 74 -2.17 -1.75 -1.09
CA ASN A 74 -1.37 -2.41 -2.14
C ASN A 74 -0.37 -1.49 -2.83
N ALA A 75 -0.10 -0.29 -2.29
CA ALA A 75 0.85 0.65 -2.86
C ALA A 75 1.51 1.48 -1.75
N VAL A 76 2.80 1.78 -1.90
CA VAL A 76 3.58 2.47 -0.87
C VAL A 76 4.43 3.60 -1.43
N GLU A 77 4.67 4.61 -0.59
CA GLU A 77 5.52 5.75 -0.88
C GLU A 77 6.60 5.85 0.22
N TYR A 78 7.86 5.71 -0.17
CA TYR A 78 8.99 5.62 0.75
C TYR A 78 9.46 6.99 1.25
N VAL A 79 10.20 7.03 2.35
CA VAL A 79 10.90 8.23 2.85
C VAL A 79 12.38 7.90 3.06
N ASN A 80 13.25 8.65 2.38
CA ASN A 80 14.69 8.38 2.32
C ASN A 80 15.39 8.29 3.70
N GLN A 81 14.85 8.97 4.72
CA GLN A 81 15.41 8.99 6.07
C GLN A 81 15.50 7.60 6.72
N PHE A 82 14.61 6.66 6.35
CA PHE A 82 14.60 5.30 6.90
C PHE A 82 15.62 4.35 6.24
N PHE A 83 16.30 4.80 5.19
CA PHE A 83 17.33 4.03 4.47
C PHE A 83 18.39 4.95 3.84
N LYS A 84 18.78 5.99 4.60
CA LYS A 84 19.56 7.16 4.13
C LYS A 84 20.90 6.84 3.47
N ASP A 85 21.55 5.76 3.87
CA ASP A 85 22.84 5.28 3.36
C ASP A 85 22.70 4.24 2.25
N LYS A 86 21.46 3.93 1.83
CA LYS A 86 21.15 2.80 0.93
C LYS A 86 20.77 3.19 -0.48
N ALA A 87 20.80 4.48 -0.84
CA ALA A 87 20.43 4.94 -2.18
C ALA A 87 21.26 4.29 -3.32
N LYS A 88 22.49 3.83 -3.03
CA LYS A 88 23.37 3.13 -3.99
C LYS A 88 23.58 1.66 -3.65
N ASP A 89 22.96 1.17 -2.59
CA ASP A 89 23.08 -0.21 -2.12
C ASP A 89 22.14 -1.10 -2.95
N LEU A 90 22.70 -1.74 -3.98
CA LEU A 90 21.91 -2.51 -4.94
C LEU A 90 21.24 -3.73 -4.32
N ASP A 91 21.90 -4.37 -3.36
CA ASP A 91 21.36 -5.54 -2.66
C ASP A 91 20.20 -5.13 -1.77
N TYR A 92 20.33 -4.01 -1.06
CA TYR A 92 19.25 -3.46 -0.25
C TYR A 92 18.03 -3.09 -1.09
N LEU A 93 18.24 -2.35 -2.18
CA LEU A 93 17.15 -1.94 -3.08
C LEU A 93 16.49 -3.15 -3.76
N GLY A 94 17.28 -4.17 -4.11
CA GLY A 94 16.79 -5.45 -4.62
C GLY A 94 15.89 -6.17 -3.62
N GLN A 95 16.33 -6.27 -2.36
CA GLN A 95 15.52 -6.86 -1.29
C GLN A 95 14.22 -6.10 -1.03
N LEU A 96 14.27 -4.76 -1.00
CA LEU A 96 13.09 -3.94 -0.78
C LEU A 96 12.07 -4.12 -1.92
N SER A 97 12.55 -4.10 -3.18
CA SER A 97 11.71 -4.35 -4.35
C SER A 97 11.10 -5.76 -4.33
N GLN A 98 11.90 -6.78 -4.02
CA GLN A 98 11.43 -8.17 -3.95
C GLN A 98 10.35 -8.34 -2.88
N ARG A 99 10.56 -7.81 -1.67
CA ARG A 99 9.57 -7.92 -0.58
C ARG A 99 8.26 -7.21 -0.91
N ALA A 100 8.31 -6.08 -1.61
CA ALA A 100 7.11 -5.43 -2.13
C ALA A 100 6.39 -6.32 -3.16
N ALA A 101 7.13 -6.90 -4.11
CA ALA A 101 6.58 -7.78 -5.14
C ALA A 101 5.95 -9.06 -4.55
N ASP A 102 6.59 -9.68 -3.55
CA ASP A 102 6.10 -10.89 -2.88
C ASP A 102 4.73 -10.67 -2.19
N GLU A 103 4.45 -9.44 -1.75
CA GLU A 103 3.18 -9.06 -1.11
C GLU A 103 2.17 -8.45 -2.12
N GLY A 104 2.57 -8.32 -3.40
CA GLY A 104 1.76 -7.66 -4.43
C GLY A 104 1.57 -6.16 -4.19
N VAL A 105 2.59 -5.50 -3.62
CA VAL A 105 2.58 -4.07 -3.28
C VAL A 105 3.38 -3.27 -4.33
N GLU A 106 2.77 -2.21 -4.85
CA GLU A 106 3.38 -1.29 -5.82
C GLU A 106 4.23 -0.22 -5.13
N ASN A 107 5.43 0.02 -5.66
CA ASN A 107 6.33 1.07 -5.20
C ASN A 107 6.08 2.35 -6.01
N LEU A 108 5.55 3.42 -5.41
CA LEU A 108 5.13 4.60 -6.17
C LEU A 108 6.22 5.67 -6.29
N LEU A 109 6.76 6.12 -5.17
CA LEU A 109 7.74 7.21 -5.11
C LEU A 109 8.66 7.12 -3.89
N ILE A 110 9.76 7.88 -3.93
CA ILE A 110 10.61 8.14 -2.76
C ILE A 110 10.52 9.62 -2.40
N MET A 111 10.11 9.91 -1.17
CA MET A 111 10.19 11.23 -0.57
C MET A 111 11.60 11.52 -0.09
N CYS A 112 12.21 12.56 -0.65
CA CYS A 112 13.60 12.92 -0.42
C CYS A 112 13.68 14.13 0.50
N ASP A 113 13.99 13.88 1.78
CA ASP A 113 14.18 14.91 2.79
C ASP A 113 15.65 15.08 3.17
N ARG A 114 15.99 16.26 3.68
CA ARG A 114 17.32 16.61 4.21
C ARG A 114 18.47 16.53 3.20
N LEU A 115 18.22 16.83 1.93
CA LEU A 115 19.22 16.83 0.85
C LEU A 115 19.68 18.24 0.42
N GLY A 116 19.28 19.28 1.16
CA GLY A 116 19.52 20.68 0.82
C GLY A 116 18.28 21.38 0.27
N LYS A 117 18.40 22.68 -0.03
CA LYS A 117 17.31 23.52 -0.53
C LYS A 117 17.42 23.65 -2.05
N ILE A 118 16.47 23.07 -2.79
CA ILE A 118 16.44 23.22 -4.26
C ILE A 118 16.16 24.68 -4.68
N GLY A 119 15.57 25.48 -3.80
CA GLY A 119 15.38 26.92 -4.02
C GLY A 119 16.41 27.80 -3.32
N ASP A 120 17.60 27.30 -2.95
CA ASP A 120 18.61 28.13 -2.26
C ASP A 120 19.02 29.33 -3.14
N PRO A 121 19.08 30.57 -2.62
CA PRO A 121 19.56 31.72 -3.40
C PRO A 121 21.04 31.60 -3.76
N ASP A 122 21.86 30.90 -2.96
CA ASP A 122 23.25 30.63 -3.31
C ASP A 122 23.34 29.54 -4.39
N ASN A 123 24.01 29.87 -5.49
CA ASN A 123 24.11 28.98 -6.65
C ASN A 123 24.84 27.67 -6.32
N ALA A 124 25.88 27.72 -5.49
CA ALA A 124 26.66 26.52 -5.15
C ALA A 124 25.88 25.59 -4.21
N ALA A 125 25.19 26.15 -3.22
CA ALA A 125 24.30 25.42 -2.32
C ALA A 125 23.14 24.79 -3.08
N ARG A 126 22.53 25.52 -4.03
CA ARG A 126 21.45 25.01 -4.86
C ARG A 126 21.90 23.85 -5.77
N THR A 127 23.05 23.99 -6.43
CA THR A 127 23.64 22.93 -7.25
C THR A 127 23.93 21.69 -6.40
N THR A 128 24.53 21.87 -5.23
CA THR A 128 24.79 20.77 -4.28
C THR A 128 23.48 20.07 -3.89
N ALA A 129 22.41 20.83 -3.62
CA ALA A 129 21.11 20.27 -3.29
C ALA A 129 20.55 19.43 -4.45
N ILE A 130 20.66 19.89 -5.70
CA ILE A 130 20.23 19.14 -6.88
C ILE A 130 21.00 17.82 -7.01
N GLU A 131 22.33 17.86 -6.93
CA GLU A 131 23.19 16.69 -7.09
C GLU A 131 22.98 15.64 -5.99
N ASN A 132 22.69 16.08 -4.76
CA ASN A 132 22.33 15.19 -3.65
C ASN A 132 21.08 14.34 -3.94
N HIS A 133 20.20 14.74 -4.88
CA HIS A 133 19.03 13.96 -5.27
C HIS A 133 19.31 12.92 -6.35
N PHE A 134 20.43 13.00 -7.09
CA PHE A 134 20.70 12.07 -8.20
C PHE A 134 20.70 10.59 -7.78
N PRO A 135 21.32 10.18 -6.65
CA PRO A 135 21.26 8.78 -6.20
C PRO A 135 19.83 8.32 -5.89
N TRP A 136 18.95 9.22 -5.48
CA TRP A 136 17.56 8.89 -5.16
C TRP A 136 16.69 8.76 -6.40
N VAL A 137 17.00 9.47 -7.49
CA VAL A 137 16.38 9.23 -8.80
C VAL A 137 16.70 7.82 -9.28
N GLU A 138 17.98 7.41 -9.18
CA GLU A 138 18.41 6.06 -9.55
C GLU A 138 17.78 4.99 -8.66
N ALA A 139 17.72 5.22 -7.35
CA ALA A 139 17.06 4.31 -6.41
C ALA A 139 15.57 4.15 -6.74
N ALA A 140 14.86 5.26 -6.99
CA ALA A 140 13.46 5.24 -7.38
C ALA A 140 13.24 4.43 -8.66
N LYS A 141 14.10 4.63 -9.67
CA LYS A 141 14.03 3.85 -10.91
C LYS A 141 14.20 2.35 -10.66
N ARG A 142 15.13 1.95 -9.80
CA ARG A 142 15.36 0.54 -9.45
C ARG A 142 14.21 -0.10 -8.68
N LEU A 143 13.56 0.66 -7.80
CA LEU A 143 12.38 0.20 -7.07
C LEU A 143 11.12 0.14 -7.94
N GLY A 144 11.17 0.64 -9.18
CA GLY A 144 10.01 0.73 -10.07
C GLY A 144 9.11 1.94 -9.79
N CYS A 145 9.57 2.90 -9.00
CA CYS A 145 8.85 4.13 -8.72
C CYS A 145 8.70 5.02 -9.96
N HIS A 146 7.61 5.77 -10.01
CA HIS A 146 7.35 6.74 -11.08
C HIS A 146 7.88 8.14 -10.76
N SER A 147 8.25 8.43 -9.51
CA SER A 147 8.67 9.77 -9.09
C SER A 147 9.57 9.78 -7.86
N ILE A 148 10.20 10.93 -7.61
CA ILE A 148 10.67 11.34 -6.29
C ILE A 148 9.94 12.61 -5.86
N ARG A 149 9.69 12.79 -4.56
CA ARG A 149 9.19 14.05 -3.99
C ARG A 149 10.36 14.83 -3.42
N VAL A 150 10.43 16.12 -3.73
CA VAL A 150 11.47 17.04 -3.24
C VAL A 150 10.86 18.27 -2.58
N ASN A 151 11.65 19.00 -1.80
CA ASN A 151 11.21 20.22 -1.13
C ASN A 151 11.58 21.45 -1.95
N ALA A 152 10.63 22.35 -2.18
CA ALA A 152 10.85 23.64 -2.83
C ALA A 152 11.30 24.76 -1.85
N SER A 153 12.03 24.40 -0.80
CA SER A 153 12.46 25.36 0.24
C SER A 153 13.43 26.39 -0.31
N SER A 154 13.24 27.65 0.08
CA SER A 154 14.05 28.82 -0.30
C SER A 154 14.04 29.84 0.85
N ALA A 155 14.99 30.78 0.85
CA ALA A 155 14.94 31.97 1.71
C ALA A 155 14.33 33.20 1.01
N GLY A 156 13.91 33.06 -0.26
CA GLY A 156 13.63 34.20 -1.13
C GLY A 156 14.88 34.69 -1.85
N SER A 157 14.68 35.59 -2.81
CA SER A 157 15.73 36.23 -3.63
C SER A 157 16.10 37.61 -3.11
#